data_AF-A0A1Y0BRF5-F1
#
_entry.id   AF-A0A1Y0BRF5-F1
#
_cell.length_a   1.000
_cell.length_b   1.000
_cell.length_c   1.000
_cell.angle_alpha   90.00
_cell.angle_beta   90.00
_cell.angle_gamma   90.00
#
_symmetry.space_group_name_H-M   'P 1'
#
loop_
_entity.id
_entity.type
_entity.pdbx_description
1 polymer ?
#
loop_
_entity_poly.entity_id
_entity_poly.type
_entity_poly.pdbx_seq_one_letter_code
_entity_poly.pdbx_strand_id
1 'polypeptide(L)'
;MEESSLLSAILDHRDALASVAEFLRILAGICWTLNYFSMLRTSRKDKIPSTGIFPLCNDIGWEFIYAFIYPTASAHWEGGVRVWFLVHCIVIIFIIKYAHNEWDHFPLIQRNLYFLYGVVTIGFAIGQYSFAREVGPDLGFFYGGVLCQTLASLGPIAQILSRNSTRGASLLTWLLRAIATFGGFIKLTIYYLTGNAAGPWFESPMCKFYIGLTLVLDFTYPICYYVIQRQELANAQKEKKEKSK
;
A
#
# COMPACT_ATOMS: atom_id res chain seq x y z
N MET A 1 27.74 25.08 14.84
CA MET A 1 28.81 24.94 13.82
C MET A 1 28.52 23.77 12.89
N GLU A 2 28.03 22.63 13.40
CA GLU A 2 27.64 21.43 12.62
C GLU A 2 26.43 21.63 11.69
N GLU A 3 25.37 22.32 12.14
CA GLU A 3 24.21 22.61 11.28
C GLU A 3 24.59 23.43 10.04
N SER A 4 25.52 24.39 10.19
CA SER A 4 26.03 25.18 9.08
C SER A 4 26.80 24.33 8.06
N SER A 5 27.52 23.29 8.50
CA SER A 5 28.22 22.40 7.58
C SER A 5 27.26 21.44 6.87
N LEU A 6 26.23 20.95 7.57
CA LEU A 6 25.22 20.08 6.96
C LEU A 6 24.39 20.85 5.92
N LEU A 7 23.94 22.06 6.26
CA LEU A 7 23.20 22.91 5.33
C LEU A 7 24.05 23.26 4.09
N SER A 8 25.34 23.60 4.28
CA SER A 8 26.27 23.82 3.17
C SER A 8 26.37 22.60 2.27
N ALA A 9 26.59 21.42 2.85
CA ALA A 9 26.70 20.17 2.08
C ALA A 9 25.41 19.82 1.32
N ILE A 10 24.24 20.09 1.91
CA ILE A 10 22.94 19.88 1.24
C ILE A 10 22.80 20.84 0.05
N LEU A 11 23.19 22.11 0.21
CA LEU A 11 23.13 23.10 -0.87
C LEU A 11 24.11 22.77 -1.99
N ASP A 12 25.33 22.35 -1.66
CA ASP A 12 26.36 21.95 -2.63
C ASP A 12 25.95 20.74 -3.47
N HIS A 13 25.10 19.86 -2.92
CA HIS A 13 24.62 18.65 -3.59
C HIS A 13 23.14 18.70 -3.98
N ARG A 14 22.52 19.89 -3.99
CA ARG A 14 21.07 20.04 -4.20
C ARG A 14 20.57 19.37 -5.49
N ASP A 15 21.29 19.55 -6.60
CA ASP A 15 20.90 18.99 -7.90
C ASP A 15 21.04 17.45 -7.94
N ALA A 16 22.08 16.92 -7.29
CA ALA A 16 22.27 15.48 -7.16
C ALA A 16 21.16 14.86 -6.30
N LEU A 17 20.80 15.51 -5.19
CA LEU A 17 19.70 15.10 -4.33
C LEU A 17 18.36 15.14 -5.08
N ALA A 18 18.09 16.20 -5.85
CA ALA A 18 16.90 16.28 -6.69
C ALA A 18 16.83 15.13 -7.71
N SER A 19 17.96 14.79 -8.34
CA SER A 19 18.05 13.67 -9.27
C SER A 19 17.75 12.32 -8.59
N VAL A 20 18.26 12.11 -7.37
CA VAL A 20 17.94 10.92 -6.56
C VAL A 20 16.45 10.87 -6.21
N ALA A 21 15.86 11.99 -5.83
CA ALA A 21 14.43 12.06 -5.51
C ALA A 21 13.55 11.72 -6.72
N GLU A 22 13.89 12.21 -7.92
CA GLU A 22 13.18 11.84 -9.15
C GLU A 22 13.37 10.36 -9.52
N PHE A 23 14.57 9.82 -9.37
CA PHE A 23 14.80 8.38 -9.55
C PHE A 23 13.92 7.56 -8.61
N LEU A 24 13.87 7.91 -7.32
CA LEU A 24 13.04 7.22 -6.33
C LEU A 24 11.54 7.33 -6.65
N ARG A 25 11.08 8.46 -7.20
CA ARG A 25 9.69 8.62 -7.65
C ARG A 25 9.35 7.67 -8.81
N ILE A 26 10.22 7.58 -9.81
CA ILE A 26 10.05 6.67 -10.96
C ILE A 26 10.10 5.22 -10.49
N LEU A 27 11.08 4.88 -9.64
CA LEU A 27 11.22 3.54 -9.06
C LEU A 27 9.96 3.15 -8.29
N ALA A 28 9.41 4.05 -7.47
CA ALA A 28 8.16 3.81 -6.77
C ALA A 28 7.00 3.52 -7.75
N GLY A 29 6.88 4.29 -8.83
CA GLY A 29 5.87 4.05 -9.87
C GLY A 29 5.97 2.67 -10.53
N ILE A 30 7.20 2.24 -10.84
CA ILE A 30 7.47 0.92 -11.41
C ILE A 30 7.15 -0.17 -10.38
N CYS A 31 7.63 -0.02 -9.15
CA CYS A 31 7.42 -1.00 -8.08
C CYS A 31 5.93 -1.16 -7.73
N TRP A 32 5.16 -0.08 -7.64
CA TRP A 32 3.70 -0.15 -7.46
C TRP A 32 3.02 -0.87 -8.63
N THR A 33 3.43 -0.59 -9.87
CA THR A 33 2.89 -1.26 -11.05
C THR A 33 3.16 -2.77 -11.03
N LEU A 34 4.41 -3.16 -10.74
CA LEU A 34 4.79 -4.57 -10.60
C LEU A 34 4.09 -5.24 -9.41
N ASN A 35 3.84 -4.51 -8.33
CA ASN A 35 3.09 -4.99 -7.17
C ASN A 35 1.68 -5.44 -7.59
N TYR A 36 0.98 -4.66 -8.42
CA TYR A 36 -0.33 -5.05 -8.94
C TYR A 36 -0.27 -6.33 -9.77
N PHE A 37 0.71 -6.46 -10.68
CA PHE A 37 0.90 -7.72 -11.41
C PHE A 37 1.17 -8.92 -10.49
N SER A 38 1.97 -8.73 -9.45
CA SER A 38 2.22 -9.76 -8.44
C SER A 38 0.93 -10.13 -7.70
N MET A 39 0.09 -9.16 -7.33
CA MET A 39 -1.22 -9.41 -6.70
C MET A 39 -2.14 -10.24 -7.60
N LEU A 40 -2.24 -9.90 -8.89
CA LEU A 40 -3.02 -10.66 -9.86
C LEU A 40 -2.50 -12.10 -10.00
N ARG A 41 -1.17 -12.26 -10.09
CA ARG A 41 -0.52 -13.57 -10.18
C ARG A 41 -0.81 -14.42 -8.94
N THR A 42 -0.62 -13.86 -7.74
CA THR A 42 -0.87 -14.55 -6.47
C THR A 42 -2.34 -14.95 -6.37
N SER A 43 -3.27 -14.03 -6.66
CA SER A 43 -4.71 -14.34 -6.60
C SER A 43 -5.12 -15.42 -7.60
N ARG A 44 -4.54 -15.42 -8.81
CA ARG A 44 -4.81 -16.45 -9.81
C ARG A 44 -4.28 -17.82 -9.43
N LYS A 45 -3.06 -17.86 -8.88
CA LYS A 45 -2.36 -19.09 -8.48
C LYS A 45 -3.08 -19.76 -7.33
N ASP A 46 -3.39 -18.98 -6.29
CA ASP A 46 -3.90 -19.50 -5.03
C ASP A 46 -5.44 -19.52 -4.97
N LYS A 47 -6.09 -18.99 -6.02
CA LYS A 47 -7.55 -18.94 -6.19
C LYS A 47 -8.29 -18.21 -5.07
N ILE A 48 -7.63 -17.31 -4.37
CA ILE A 48 -8.22 -16.46 -3.33
C ILE A 48 -7.67 -15.03 -3.47
N PRO A 49 -8.32 -14.00 -2.89
CA PRO A 49 -7.80 -12.65 -2.90
C PRO A 49 -6.41 -12.53 -2.25
N SER A 50 -5.50 -11.86 -2.95
CA SER A 50 -4.18 -11.54 -2.40
C SER A 50 -4.19 -10.34 -1.44
N THR A 51 -5.25 -9.53 -1.48
CA THR A 51 -5.45 -8.39 -0.58
C THR A 51 -6.86 -8.39 0.00
N GLY A 52 -7.00 -7.77 1.17
CA GLY A 52 -8.28 -7.59 1.83
C GLY A 52 -9.19 -6.59 1.11
N ILE A 53 -10.45 -6.57 1.52
CA ILE A 53 -11.47 -5.66 0.97
C ILE A 53 -11.10 -4.20 1.25
N PHE A 54 -10.79 -3.88 2.51
CA PHE A 54 -10.62 -2.49 2.94
C PHE A 54 -9.43 -1.76 2.31
N PRO A 55 -8.21 -2.35 2.22
CA PRO A 55 -7.10 -1.68 1.56
C PRO A 55 -7.43 -1.32 0.11
N LEU A 56 -7.96 -2.29 -0.65
CA LEU A 56 -8.28 -2.08 -2.06
C LEU A 56 -9.39 -1.05 -2.28
N CYS A 57 -10.46 -1.13 -1.50
CA CYS A 57 -11.58 -0.19 -1.58
C CYS A 57 -11.19 1.23 -1.16
N ASN A 58 -10.35 1.37 -0.13
CA ASN A 58 -9.85 2.66 0.31
C ASN A 58 -8.93 3.30 -0.74
N ASP A 59 -8.04 2.52 -1.37
CA ASP A 59 -7.19 3.01 -2.46
C ASP A 59 -8.01 3.54 -3.63
N ILE A 60 -9.01 2.77 -4.09
CA ILE A 60 -9.91 3.23 -5.16
C ILE A 60 -10.66 4.50 -4.76
N GLY A 61 -11.17 4.56 -3.54
CA GLY A 61 -11.88 5.74 -3.02
C GLY A 61 -10.97 6.97 -2.97
N TRP A 62 -9.76 6.82 -2.46
CA TRP A 62 -8.74 7.87 -2.42
C TRP A 62 -8.37 8.34 -3.83
N GLU A 63 -8.04 7.42 -4.72
CA GLU A 63 -7.67 7.73 -6.10
C GLU A 63 -8.80 8.44 -6.83
N PHE A 64 -10.05 8.01 -6.68
CA PHE A 64 -11.20 8.68 -7.30
C PHE A 64 -11.30 10.15 -6.87
N ILE A 65 -11.22 10.42 -5.55
CA ILE A 65 -11.34 11.78 -5.01
C ILE A 65 -10.20 12.65 -5.52
N TYR A 66 -8.95 12.19 -5.49
CA TYR A 66 -7.82 13.03 -5.86
C TYR A 66 -7.46 12.98 -7.35
N ALA A 67 -8.06 12.09 -8.14
CA ALA A 67 -7.91 12.08 -9.60
C ALA A 67 -8.95 12.96 -10.32
N PHE A 68 -10.18 13.03 -9.77
CA PHE A 68 -11.33 13.63 -10.46
C PHE A 68 -12.01 14.76 -9.69
N ILE A 69 -12.09 14.69 -8.36
CA ILE A 69 -12.77 15.73 -7.56
C ILE A 69 -11.80 16.85 -7.16
N TYR A 70 -10.62 16.47 -6.67
CA TYR A 70 -9.54 17.39 -6.29
C TYR A 70 -8.24 17.08 -7.05
N PRO A 71 -8.22 17.17 -8.39
CA PRO A 71 -7.04 16.85 -9.20
C PRO A 71 -5.84 17.77 -8.93
N THR A 72 -6.08 19.00 -8.45
CA THR A 72 -4.99 19.94 -8.12
C THR A 72 -4.15 19.45 -6.96
N ALA A 73 -4.75 18.76 -5.97
CA ALA A 73 -4.04 18.21 -4.82
C ALA A 73 -3.04 17.11 -5.23
N SER A 74 -3.34 16.38 -6.31
CA SER A 74 -2.47 15.34 -6.86
C SER A 74 -1.64 15.80 -8.07
N ALA A 75 -1.64 17.09 -8.41
CA ALA A 75 -1.03 17.60 -9.65
C ALA A 75 0.47 17.30 -9.76
N HIS A 76 1.18 17.21 -8.63
CA HIS A 76 2.61 16.85 -8.57
C HIS A 76 2.91 15.41 -9.03
N TRP A 77 1.89 14.57 -9.21
CA TRP A 77 2.02 13.25 -9.83
C TRP A 77 1.70 13.24 -11.33
N GLU A 78 1.43 14.41 -11.95
CA GLU A 78 1.26 14.57 -13.40
C GLU A 78 0.24 13.59 -14.01
N GLY A 79 -0.87 13.32 -13.29
CA GLY A 79 -1.90 12.38 -13.72
C GLY A 79 -1.63 10.91 -13.35
N GLY A 80 -0.53 10.59 -12.68
CA GLY A 80 -0.23 9.24 -12.19
C GLY A 80 -1.36 8.62 -11.35
N VAL A 81 -2.04 9.43 -10.54
CA VAL A 81 -3.20 8.99 -9.73
C VAL A 81 -4.37 8.52 -10.61
N ARG A 82 -4.60 9.12 -11.78
CA ARG A 82 -5.63 8.66 -12.73
C ARG A 82 -5.26 7.30 -13.32
N VAL A 83 -3.99 7.10 -13.61
CA VAL A 83 -3.51 5.80 -14.12
C VAL A 83 -3.68 4.73 -13.05
N TRP A 84 -3.28 5.01 -11.81
CA TRP A 84 -3.47 4.04 -10.72
C TRP A 84 -4.93 3.75 -10.43
N PHE A 85 -5.83 4.73 -10.50
CA PHE A 85 -7.28 4.51 -10.43
C PHE A 85 -7.76 3.44 -11.41
N LEU A 86 -7.35 3.55 -12.68
CA LEU A 86 -7.72 2.59 -13.71
C LEU A 86 -7.11 1.21 -13.42
N VAL A 87 -5.86 1.16 -12.95
CA VAL A 87 -5.20 -0.09 -12.58
C VAL A 87 -5.94 -0.76 -11.41
N HIS A 88 -6.32 -0.02 -10.37
CA HIS A 88 -7.07 -0.58 -9.25
C HIS A 88 -8.47 -1.06 -9.66
N CYS A 89 -9.14 -0.38 -10.60
CA CYS A 89 -10.39 -0.87 -11.18
C CYS A 89 -10.19 -2.24 -11.87
N ILE A 90 -9.08 -2.45 -12.57
CA ILE A 90 -8.74 -3.75 -13.16
C ILE A 90 -8.46 -4.79 -12.05
N VAL A 91 -7.70 -4.39 -11.02
CA VAL A 91 -7.34 -5.27 -9.89
C VAL A 91 -8.58 -5.74 -9.12
N ILE A 92 -9.51 -4.86 -8.77
CA ILE A 92 -10.73 -5.23 -8.04
C ILE A 92 -11.63 -6.17 -8.86
N ILE A 93 -11.82 -5.89 -10.16
CA ILE A 93 -12.60 -6.76 -11.06
C ILE A 93 -11.95 -8.14 -11.19
N PHE A 94 -10.63 -8.22 -11.13
CA PHE A 94 -9.93 -9.49 -11.19
C PHE A 94 -9.99 -10.26 -9.87
N ILE A 95 -9.68 -9.60 -8.76
CA ILE A 95 -9.57 -10.23 -7.44
C ILE A 95 -10.94 -10.71 -6.94
N ILE A 96 -12.01 -9.96 -7.21
CA ILE A 96 -13.36 -10.32 -6.75
C ILE A 96 -13.84 -11.65 -7.34
N LYS A 97 -13.34 -12.05 -8.53
CA LYS A 97 -13.63 -13.36 -9.13
C LYS A 97 -13.19 -14.52 -8.25
N TYR A 98 -12.11 -14.33 -7.48
CA TYR A 98 -11.58 -15.32 -6.55
C TYR A 98 -12.07 -15.12 -5.11
N ALA A 99 -12.71 -14.00 -4.80
CA ALA A 99 -13.16 -13.69 -3.46
C ALA A 99 -14.17 -14.71 -2.91
N HIS A 100 -14.99 -15.34 -3.75
CA HIS A 100 -15.95 -16.36 -3.28
C HIS A 100 -15.27 -17.51 -2.52
N ASN A 101 -14.04 -17.90 -2.88
CA ASN A 101 -13.31 -19.01 -2.24
C ASN A 101 -12.79 -18.68 -0.82
N GLU A 102 -12.96 -17.44 -0.38
CA GLU A 102 -12.56 -17.00 0.96
C GLU A 102 -13.73 -17.02 1.96
N TRP A 103 -14.96 -16.91 1.45
CA TRP A 103 -16.15 -16.62 2.25
C TRP A 103 -17.09 -17.81 2.43
N ASP A 104 -16.59 -19.05 2.27
CA ASP A 104 -17.39 -20.27 2.48
C ASP A 104 -18.01 -20.34 3.89
N HIS A 105 -17.34 -19.76 4.88
CA HIS A 105 -17.80 -19.67 6.27
C HIS A 105 -18.93 -18.65 6.47
N PHE A 106 -19.20 -17.76 5.50
CA PHE A 106 -20.26 -16.76 5.60
C PHE A 106 -21.01 -16.56 4.26
N PRO A 107 -21.99 -17.45 3.96
CA PRO A 107 -22.67 -17.50 2.65
C PRO A 107 -23.36 -16.20 2.21
N LEU A 108 -23.84 -15.41 3.18
CA LEU A 108 -24.45 -14.11 2.89
C LEU A 108 -23.46 -13.16 2.21
N ILE A 109 -22.23 -13.10 2.71
CA ILE A 109 -21.17 -12.26 2.13
C ILE A 109 -20.71 -12.85 0.81
N GLN A 110 -20.50 -14.16 0.75
CA GLN A 110 -20.05 -14.87 -0.45
C GLN A 110 -20.94 -14.59 -1.68
N ARG A 111 -22.27 -14.55 -1.50
CA ARG A 111 -23.23 -14.26 -2.58
C ARG A 111 -23.30 -12.78 -2.96
N ASN A 112 -22.88 -11.87 -2.09
CA ASN A 112 -23.05 -10.43 -2.25
C ASN A 112 -21.71 -9.69 -2.38
N LEU A 113 -20.64 -10.36 -2.82
CA LEU A 113 -19.30 -9.78 -2.87
C LEU A 113 -19.24 -8.49 -3.71
N TYR A 114 -19.83 -8.47 -4.91
CA TYR A 114 -19.86 -7.26 -5.75
C TYR A 114 -20.52 -6.08 -5.04
N PHE A 115 -21.63 -6.34 -4.35
CA PHE A 115 -22.32 -5.31 -3.57
C PHE A 115 -21.48 -4.84 -2.39
N LEU A 116 -20.85 -5.76 -1.65
CA LEU A 116 -19.98 -5.43 -0.52
C LEU A 116 -18.79 -4.55 -0.96
N TYR A 117 -18.05 -4.97 -1.99
CA TYR A 117 -16.94 -4.19 -2.52
C TYR A 117 -17.41 -2.82 -3.03
N GLY A 118 -18.56 -2.73 -3.69
CA GLY A 118 -19.15 -1.47 -4.14
C GLY A 118 -19.48 -0.52 -2.98
N VAL A 119 -20.23 -1.00 -1.99
CA VAL A 119 -20.63 -0.20 -0.81
C VAL A 119 -19.41 0.25 0.00
N VAL A 120 -18.44 -0.63 0.22
CA VAL A 120 -17.22 -0.28 0.96
C VAL A 120 -16.39 0.76 0.19
N THR A 121 -16.27 0.63 -1.14
CA THR A 121 -15.57 1.61 -1.98
C THR A 121 -16.25 2.97 -1.93
N ILE A 122 -17.58 3.02 -2.05
CA ILE A 122 -18.36 4.25 -1.94
C ILE A 122 -18.20 4.87 -0.55
N GLY A 123 -18.26 4.06 0.51
CA GLY A 123 -18.06 4.51 1.88
C GLY A 123 -16.69 5.16 2.08
N PHE A 124 -15.62 4.54 1.58
CA PHE A 124 -14.29 5.15 1.62
C PHE A 124 -14.20 6.41 0.76
N ALA A 125 -14.78 6.43 -0.45
CA ALA A 125 -14.78 7.64 -1.29
C ALA A 125 -15.49 8.82 -0.59
N ILE A 126 -16.64 8.58 0.06
CA ILE A 126 -17.35 9.58 0.86
C ILE A 126 -16.49 10.02 2.05
N GLY A 127 -15.84 9.09 2.74
CA GLY A 127 -14.94 9.40 3.85
C GLY A 127 -13.76 10.28 3.42
N GLN A 128 -13.10 9.92 2.33
CA GLN A 128 -11.98 10.68 1.73
C GLN A 128 -12.44 12.06 1.28
N TYR A 129 -13.61 12.15 0.63
CA TYR A 129 -14.19 13.43 0.23
C TYR A 129 -14.49 14.33 1.43
N SER A 130 -15.16 13.79 2.45
CA SER A 130 -15.55 14.53 3.65
C SER A 130 -14.33 15.01 4.42
N PHE A 131 -13.31 14.16 4.52
CA PHE A 131 -12.05 14.53 5.14
C PHE A 131 -11.33 15.65 4.38
N ALA A 132 -11.22 15.55 3.05
CA ALA A 132 -10.66 16.61 2.21
C ALA A 132 -11.43 17.94 2.31
N ARG A 133 -12.75 17.89 2.52
CA ARG A 133 -13.57 19.09 2.75
C ARG A 133 -13.26 19.75 4.10
N GLU A 134 -12.95 18.96 5.11
CA GLU A 134 -12.67 19.43 6.47
C GLU A 134 -11.26 20.03 6.59
N VAL A 135 -10.24 19.29 6.13
CA VAL A 135 -8.82 19.69 6.33
C VAL A 135 -8.22 20.41 5.13
N GLY A 136 -8.94 20.48 4.02
CA GLY A 136 -8.46 20.99 2.74
C GLY A 136 -7.90 19.88 1.83
N PRO A 137 -7.99 20.03 0.49
CA PRO A 137 -7.64 18.97 -0.45
C PRO A 137 -6.20 18.46 -0.39
N ASP A 138 -5.22 19.33 -0.12
CA ASP A 138 -3.80 18.93 -0.11
C ASP A 138 -3.47 18.07 1.12
N LEU A 139 -3.97 18.47 2.30
CA LEU A 139 -3.86 17.66 3.52
C LEU A 139 -4.70 16.39 3.42
N GLY A 140 -5.88 16.48 2.81
CA GLY A 140 -6.71 15.34 2.48
C GLY A 140 -5.95 14.32 1.62
N PHE A 141 -5.30 14.77 0.55
CA PHE A 141 -4.52 13.91 -0.34
C PHE A 141 -3.43 13.18 0.45
N PHE A 142 -2.64 13.93 1.23
CA PHE A 142 -1.55 13.36 1.99
C PHE A 142 -2.04 12.35 3.05
N TYR A 143 -2.90 12.78 3.97
CA TYR A 143 -3.35 11.92 5.07
C TYR A 143 -4.34 10.84 4.65
N GLY A 144 -5.06 11.04 3.54
CA GLY A 144 -5.82 9.99 2.88
C GLY A 144 -4.89 8.89 2.34
N GLY A 145 -3.74 9.28 1.78
CA GLY A 145 -2.72 8.35 1.30
C GLY A 145 -2.01 7.64 2.44
N VAL A 146 -1.86 8.31 3.59
CA VAL A 146 -1.42 7.69 4.85
C VAL A 146 -2.37 6.56 5.27
N LEU A 147 -3.68 6.77 5.19
CA LEU A 147 -4.66 5.72 5.47
C LEU A 147 -4.55 4.55 4.48
N CYS A 148 -4.40 4.85 3.18
CA CYS A 148 -4.14 3.86 2.12
C CYS A 148 -2.96 2.97 2.46
N GLN A 149 -1.79 3.57 2.70
CA GLN A 149 -0.58 2.83 3.03
C GLN A 149 -0.74 2.03 4.33
N THR A 150 -1.36 2.60 5.36
CA THR A 150 -1.56 1.91 6.64
C THR A 150 -2.39 0.64 6.43
N LEU A 151 -3.47 0.72 5.66
CA LEU A 151 -4.29 -0.44 5.32
C LEU A 151 -3.54 -1.42 4.40
N ALA A 152 -2.75 -0.95 3.44
CA ALA A 152 -1.95 -1.79 2.55
C ALA A 152 -0.83 -2.55 3.28
N SER A 153 -0.29 -2.00 4.37
CA SER A 153 0.67 -2.67 5.25
C SER A 153 -0.01 -3.62 6.24
N LEU A 154 -1.09 -3.17 6.90
CA LEU A 154 -1.80 -3.96 7.92
C LEU A 154 -2.62 -5.11 7.33
N GLY A 155 -3.26 -4.90 6.18
CA GLY A 155 -4.16 -5.86 5.55
C GLY A 155 -3.52 -7.22 5.30
N PRO A 156 -2.35 -7.30 4.63
CA PRO A 156 -1.64 -8.56 4.41
C PRO A 156 -1.21 -9.27 5.71
N ILE A 157 -0.89 -8.51 6.78
CA ILE A 157 -0.57 -9.07 8.10
C ILE A 157 -1.82 -9.69 8.72
N ALA A 158 -2.92 -8.95 8.76
CA ALA A 158 -4.20 -9.45 9.28
C ALA A 158 -4.64 -10.70 8.51
N GLN A 159 -4.50 -10.69 7.18
CA GLN A 159 -4.87 -11.79 6.30
C GLN A 159 -4.02 -13.05 6.53
N ILE A 160 -2.69 -12.91 6.65
CA ILE A 160 -1.85 -14.09 6.86
C ILE A 160 -2.05 -14.69 8.25
N LEU A 161 -2.27 -13.84 9.26
CA LEU A 161 -2.56 -14.28 10.63
C LEU A 161 -3.94 -14.95 10.74
N SER A 162 -4.98 -14.38 10.11
CA SER A 162 -6.33 -14.95 10.15
C SER A 162 -6.44 -16.26 9.39
N ARG A 163 -5.76 -16.39 8.25
CA ARG A 163 -5.71 -17.63 7.48
C ARG A 163 -4.83 -18.69 8.11
N ASN A 164 -3.86 -18.27 8.93
CA ASN A 164 -2.76 -19.11 9.39
C ASN A 164 -2.14 -19.95 8.25
N SER A 165 -1.98 -19.32 7.08
CA SER A 165 -1.42 -19.97 5.90
C SER A 165 -0.81 -18.93 4.96
N THR A 166 0.21 -19.33 4.20
CA THR A 166 0.84 -18.47 3.18
C THR A 166 0.01 -18.37 1.90
N ARG A 167 -1.11 -19.10 1.80
CA ARG A 167 -2.02 -19.03 0.65
C ARG A 167 -2.56 -17.59 0.47
N GLY A 168 -2.40 -17.05 -0.74
CA GLY A 168 -2.77 -15.68 -1.08
C GLY A 168 -1.80 -14.62 -0.56
N ALA A 169 -0.75 -15.01 0.17
CA ALA A 169 0.32 -14.11 0.58
C ALA A 169 1.48 -14.15 -0.44
N SER A 170 2.26 -13.08 -0.49
CA SER A 170 3.42 -12.97 -1.39
C SER A 170 4.49 -12.07 -0.82
N LEU A 171 5.71 -12.61 -0.67
CA LEU A 171 6.89 -11.81 -0.34
C LEU A 171 7.29 -10.88 -1.49
N LEU A 172 7.04 -11.25 -2.75
CA LEU A 172 7.33 -10.38 -3.89
C LEU A 172 6.42 -9.14 -3.89
N THR A 173 5.13 -9.34 -3.64
CA THR A 173 4.15 -8.24 -3.50
C THR A 173 4.59 -7.30 -2.38
N TRP A 174 4.93 -7.85 -1.21
CA TRP A 174 5.46 -7.05 -0.11
C TRP A 174 6.75 -6.31 -0.48
N LEU A 175 7.74 -6.99 -1.08
CA LEU A 175 9.04 -6.40 -1.38
C LEU A 175 8.90 -5.21 -2.34
N LEU A 176 8.11 -5.37 -3.40
CA LEU A 176 7.84 -4.30 -4.36
C LEU A 176 7.19 -3.10 -3.67
N ARG A 177 6.19 -3.35 -2.83
CA ARG A 177 5.52 -2.32 -2.04
C ARG A 177 6.48 -1.62 -1.06
N ALA A 178 7.30 -2.39 -0.35
CA ALA A 178 8.26 -1.89 0.62
C ALA A 178 9.32 -1.00 -0.04
N ILE A 179 9.87 -1.41 -1.19
CA ILE A 179 10.81 -0.59 -1.97
C ILE A 179 10.17 0.74 -2.36
N ALA A 180 8.94 0.72 -2.87
CA ALA A 180 8.23 1.94 -3.25
C ALA A 180 7.96 2.86 -2.04
N THR A 181 7.57 2.27 -0.91
CA THR A 181 7.25 2.98 0.33
C THR A 181 8.49 3.62 0.94
N PHE A 182 9.56 2.85 1.11
CA PHE A 182 10.81 3.32 1.71
C PHE A 182 11.50 4.34 0.81
N GLY A 183 11.50 4.11 -0.51
CA GLY A 183 11.96 5.09 -1.49
C GLY A 183 11.14 6.39 -1.42
N GLY A 184 9.82 6.28 -1.22
CA GLY A 184 8.93 7.42 -0.99
C GLY A 184 9.30 8.24 0.24
N PHE A 185 9.64 7.59 1.36
CA PHE A 185 10.10 8.28 2.56
C PHE A 185 11.45 8.97 2.36
N ILE A 186 12.42 8.31 1.72
CA ILE A 186 13.72 8.93 1.42
C ILE A 186 13.53 10.15 0.50
N LYS A 187 12.69 10.02 -0.54
CA LYS A 187 12.33 11.13 -1.42
C LYS A 187 11.74 12.31 -0.64
N LEU A 188 10.79 12.05 0.26
CA LEU A 188 10.17 13.08 1.09
C LEU A 188 11.21 13.78 1.98
N THR A 189 12.13 13.02 2.59
CA THR A 189 13.25 13.58 3.36
C THR A 189 14.13 14.48 2.49
N ILE A 190 14.46 14.06 1.27
CA ILE A 190 15.27 14.87 0.34
C ILE A 190 14.56 16.18 -0.01
N TYR A 191 13.27 16.13 -0.35
CA TYR A 191 12.52 17.35 -0.67
C TYR A 191 12.47 18.30 0.52
N TYR A 192 12.25 17.78 1.73
CA TYR A 192 12.30 18.56 2.95
C TYR A 192 13.66 19.25 3.15
N LEU A 193 14.77 18.50 3.03
CA LEU A 193 16.13 19.04 3.22
C LEU A 193 16.52 20.07 2.14
N THR A 194 16.04 19.91 0.90
CA THR A 194 16.40 20.78 -0.24
C THR A 194 15.50 22.00 -0.41
N GLY A 195 14.54 22.20 0.50
CA GLY A 195 13.56 23.30 0.44
C GLY A 195 12.59 23.20 -0.73
N ASN A 196 12.53 22.05 -1.40
CA ASN A 196 11.44 21.74 -2.32
C ASN A 196 10.17 21.50 -1.50
N ALA A 197 8.99 21.78 -2.06
CA ALA A 197 7.73 21.64 -1.35
C ALA A 197 7.38 20.16 -1.03
N ALA A 198 8.13 19.51 -0.14
CA ALA A 198 7.54 18.55 0.78
C ALA A 198 6.69 19.40 1.71
N GLY A 199 5.37 19.36 1.56
CA GLY A 199 4.52 20.29 2.30
C GLY A 199 4.70 20.18 3.82
N PRO A 200 4.07 21.07 4.59
CA PRO A 200 4.39 21.34 6.01
C PRO A 200 4.25 20.14 6.95
N TRP A 201 3.77 19.01 6.45
CA TRP A 201 3.51 17.80 7.20
C TRP A 201 4.77 17.00 7.55
N PHE A 202 5.91 17.11 6.86
CA PHE A 202 7.06 16.23 7.16
C PHE A 202 7.58 16.40 8.60
N GLU A 203 7.53 17.63 9.12
CA GLU A 203 7.88 17.92 10.52
C GLU A 203 6.77 17.60 11.52
N SER A 204 5.53 17.38 11.04
CA SER A 204 4.40 17.06 11.90
C SER A 204 4.66 15.77 12.70
N PRO A 205 4.40 15.77 14.02
CA PRO A 205 4.43 14.56 14.83
C PRO A 205 3.61 13.41 14.22
N MET A 206 2.51 13.73 13.54
CA MET A 206 1.65 12.74 12.89
C MET A 206 2.35 12.07 11.70
N CYS A 207 3.13 12.82 10.91
CA CYS A 207 3.89 12.24 9.80
C CYS A 207 5.00 11.32 10.33
N LYS A 208 5.72 11.76 11.38
CA LYS A 208 6.76 10.95 12.03
C LYS A 208 6.19 9.65 12.61
N PHE A 209 5.05 9.73 13.29
CA PHE A 209 4.31 8.56 13.78
C PHE A 209 3.94 7.62 12.64
N TYR A 210 3.37 8.15 11.55
CA TYR A 210 2.97 7.35 10.40
C TYR A 210 4.15 6.63 9.73
N ILE A 211 5.28 7.31 9.55
CA ILE A 211 6.50 6.70 9.01
C ILE A 211 6.90 5.53 9.92
N GLY A 212 6.97 5.76 11.23
CA GLY A 212 7.28 4.71 12.22
C GLY A 212 6.30 3.54 12.15
N LEU A 213 5.00 3.81 12.12
CA LEU A 213 3.95 2.80 12.03
C LEU A 213 4.10 1.95 10.76
N THR A 214 4.31 2.61 9.61
CA THR A 214 4.44 1.94 8.31
C THR A 214 5.67 1.03 8.30
N LEU A 215 6.81 1.52 8.80
CA LEU A 215 8.03 0.72 8.90
C LEU A 215 7.80 -0.51 9.80
N VAL A 216 7.20 -0.33 10.98
CA VAL A 216 6.92 -1.44 11.90
C VAL A 216 6.03 -2.50 11.24
N LEU A 217 4.94 -2.08 10.59
CA LEU A 217 4.04 -3.01 9.90
C LEU A 217 4.75 -3.71 8.74
N ASP A 218 5.52 -2.98 7.93
CA ASP A 218 6.22 -3.57 6.78
C ASP A 218 7.33 -4.53 7.19
N PHE A 219 8.01 -4.33 8.32
CA PHE A 219 8.93 -5.34 8.85
C PHE A 219 8.23 -6.52 9.52
N THR A 220 7.01 -6.32 10.03
CA THR A 220 6.23 -7.39 10.67
C THR A 220 5.77 -8.44 9.66
N TYR A 221 5.31 -8.02 8.47
CA TYR A 221 4.80 -8.94 7.45
C TYR A 221 5.76 -10.08 7.05
N PRO A 222 7.02 -9.84 6.65
CA PRO A 222 7.94 -10.92 6.27
C PRO A 222 8.27 -11.85 7.45
N ILE A 223 8.26 -11.35 8.69
CA ILE A 223 8.44 -12.17 9.89
C ILE A 223 7.26 -13.13 10.05
N CYS A 224 6.02 -12.62 10.00
CA CYS A 224 4.81 -13.46 10.04
C CYS A 224 4.80 -14.48 8.91
N TYR A 225 5.14 -14.06 7.69
CA TYR A 225 5.23 -14.95 6.52
C TYR A 225 6.21 -16.08 6.76
N TYR A 226 7.42 -15.78 7.25
CA TYR A 226 8.44 -16.78 7.50
C TYR A 226 8.03 -17.78 8.60
N VAL A 227 7.43 -17.29 9.69
CA VAL A 227 6.95 -18.16 10.78
C VAL A 227 5.89 -19.13 10.28
N ILE A 228 4.87 -18.64 9.57
CA ILE A 228 3.77 -19.46 9.05
C ILE A 228 4.28 -20.43 7.97
N GLN A 229 5.18 -19.98 7.08
CA GLN A 229 5.79 -20.86 6.08
C GLN A 229 6.56 -22.01 6.72
N ARG A 230 7.31 -21.76 7.80
CA ARG A 230 8.03 -22.81 8.53
C ARG A 230 7.07 -23.80 9.17
N GLN A 231 5.95 -23.32 9.71
CA GLN A 231 4.91 -24.17 10.27
C GLN A 231 4.29 -25.08 9.19
N GLU A 232 3.96 -24.54 8.02
CA GLU A 232 3.44 -25.32 6.89
C GLU A 232 4.42 -26.40 6.43
N LEU A 233 5.71 -26.05 6.29
CA LEU A 233 6.75 -27.00 5.90
C LEU A 233 6.93 -28.12 6.93
N ALA A 234 6.90 -27.79 8.23
CA ALA A 234 7.00 -28.76 9.30
C ALA A 234 5.79 -29.73 9.32
N ASN A 235 4.59 -29.21 9.10
CA ASN A 235 3.38 -30.03 9.02
C ASN A 235 3.41 -30.96 7.80
N ALA A 236 3.78 -30.45 6.63
CA ALA A 236 3.92 -31.27 5.41
C ALA A 236 4.96 -32.39 5.57
N GLN A 237 6.05 -32.15 6.32
CA GLN A 237 7.03 -33.19 6.63
C GLN A 237 6.48 -34.25 7.58
N LYS A 238 5.68 -33.87 8.59
CA LYS A 238 5.02 -34.82 9.49
C LYS A 238 4.04 -35.71 8.74
N GLU A 239 3.17 -35.13 7.92
CA GLU A 239 2.20 -35.88 7.10
C GLU A 239 2.88 -36.86 6.14
N LYS A 240 4.02 -36.49 5.54
CA LYS A 240 4.80 -37.39 4.69
C LYS A 240 5.36 -38.58 5.47
N LYS A 241 5.84 -38.36 6.70
CA LYS A 241 6.36 -39.43 7.57
C LYS A 241 5.25 -40.38 8.00
N GLU A 242 4.06 -39.86 8.30
CA GLU A 242 2.89 -40.66 8.67
C GLU A 242 2.40 -41.53 7.52
N LYS A 243 2.38 -41.00 6.29
CA LYS A 243 2.00 -41.77 5.08
C LYS A 243 3.02 -42.82 4.65
N SER A 244 4.26 -42.74 5.15
CA SER A 244 5.33 -43.71 4.85
C SER A 244 5.44 -44.86 5.86
N LYS A 245 4.61 -44.83 6.92
CA LYS A 245 4.47 -45.92 7.89
C LYS A 245 3.26 -46.76 7.55
#